data_AF-A0A7C5FQA6-F1
#
_entry.id   AF-A0A7C5FQA6-F1
#
_cell.length_a   1.000
_cell.length_b   1.000
_cell.length_c   1.000
_cell.angle_alpha   90.00
_cell.angle_beta   90.00
_cell.angle_gamma   90.00
#
_symmetry.space_group_name_H-M   'P 1'
#
loop_
_entity.id
_entity.type
_entity.pdbx_description
1 polymer ?
#
loop_
_entity_poly.entity_id
_entity_poly.type
_entity_poly.pdbx_seq_one_letter_code
_entity_poly.pdbx_strand_id
1 'polypeptide(L)'
;MPDIWNVEWPNINANRKYPLAQDATLIDISGDFELPTDLIVDFVLPVRASTAPALDPTLFHVAQVGIFSAGVVISFAYDEEVFATVNIPTVGFAQYSTYVVTCSGAFSDSRGWVTIGNIVNTLLSAGAFTFDADGGRLHPMTIRPDLRAVTSLIVVDAAGESQPATGDIEFVAGTNCKLKVEKKEDFVAEGRLY
;
A
#
# COMPACT_ATOMS: atom_id res chain seq x y z
N MET A 1 22.11 -7.98 29.54
CA MET A 1 20.86 -7.28 29.17
C MET A 1 19.83 -8.34 28.86
N PRO A 2 18.55 -8.21 29.23
CA PRO A 2 17.56 -9.20 28.87
C PRO A 2 17.43 -9.19 27.35
N ASP A 3 17.60 -10.36 26.76
CA ASP A 3 17.56 -10.61 25.33
C ASP A 3 16.09 -10.65 24.92
N ILE A 4 15.59 -9.60 24.27
CA ILE A 4 14.18 -9.51 23.90
C ILE A 4 13.96 -10.30 22.61
N TRP A 5 13.74 -11.60 22.75
CA TRP A 5 13.35 -12.49 21.66
C TRP A 5 11.83 -12.45 21.46
N ASN A 6 11.36 -12.41 20.21
CA ASN A 6 9.94 -12.38 19.80
C ASN A 6 9.16 -11.09 20.12
N VAL A 7 9.74 -9.93 19.81
CA VAL A 7 8.96 -8.69 19.73
C VAL A 7 8.08 -8.72 18.48
N GLU A 8 6.80 -8.36 18.60
CA GLU A 8 5.88 -8.28 17.46
C GLU A 8 6.40 -7.31 16.38
N TRP A 9 6.12 -7.61 15.11
CA TRP A 9 6.61 -6.83 13.95
C TRP A 9 6.39 -5.31 14.07
N PRO A 10 5.19 -4.81 14.46
CA PRO A 10 4.96 -3.37 14.60
C PRO A 10 5.78 -2.72 15.72
N ASN A 11 6.03 -3.46 16.81
CA ASN A 11 6.85 -2.99 17.93
C ASN A 11 8.34 -2.85 17.54
N ILE A 12 8.84 -3.74 16.69
CA ILE A 12 10.21 -3.63 16.15
C ILE A 12 10.31 -2.43 15.21
N ASN A 13 9.34 -2.28 14.31
CA ASN A 13 9.37 -1.22 13.31
C ASN A 13 9.17 0.18 13.89
N ALA A 14 8.43 0.32 15.00
CA ALA A 14 8.31 1.58 15.72
C ALA A 14 9.67 2.16 16.19
N ASN A 15 10.71 1.35 16.29
CA ASN A 15 12.07 1.78 16.67
C ASN A 15 12.99 2.00 15.46
N ARG A 16 12.46 1.96 14.24
CA ARG A 16 13.22 2.10 12.99
C ARG A 16 12.49 3.06 12.06
N LYS A 17 13.19 3.59 11.06
CA LYS A 17 12.60 4.38 9.98
C LYS A 17 11.74 3.55 9.01
N TYR A 18 11.21 2.37 9.39
CA TYR A 18 10.42 1.54 8.49
C TYR A 18 8.94 1.92 8.58
N PRO A 19 8.20 2.09 7.46
CA PRO A 19 8.50 1.67 6.08
C PRO A 19 9.16 2.76 5.22
N LEU A 20 9.64 3.85 5.81
CA LEU A 20 10.37 4.90 5.08
C LEU A 20 11.78 4.42 4.72
N ALA A 21 12.38 5.04 3.71
CA ALA A 21 13.74 4.71 3.32
C ALA A 21 14.74 5.21 4.39
N GLN A 22 15.84 4.48 4.58
CA GLN A 22 16.83 4.83 5.61
C GLN A 22 17.52 6.17 5.32
N ASP A 23 17.66 6.50 4.04
CA ASP A 23 18.22 7.74 3.51
C ASP A 23 17.19 8.89 3.45
N ALA A 24 15.91 8.64 3.74
CA ALA A 24 14.90 9.69 3.77
C ALA A 24 15.18 10.68 4.91
N THR A 25 15.12 11.98 4.60
CA THR A 25 15.39 13.05 5.58
C THR A 25 14.30 13.14 6.63
N LEU A 26 13.07 12.78 6.26
CA LEU A 26 11.85 12.91 7.08
C LEU A 26 11.43 14.37 7.34
N ILE A 27 12.06 15.32 6.67
CA ILE A 27 11.77 16.74 6.83
C ILE A 27 10.89 17.17 5.67
N ASP A 28 9.86 17.96 5.97
CA ASP A 28 9.00 18.55 4.94
C ASP A 28 9.75 19.60 4.10
N ILE A 29 9.20 19.99 2.96
CA ILE A 29 9.86 20.94 2.03
C ILE A 29 10.10 22.31 2.70
N SER A 30 9.29 22.69 3.68
CA SER A 30 9.45 23.96 4.40
C SER A 30 10.53 23.93 5.47
N GLY A 31 10.85 22.75 6.02
CA GLY A 31 11.72 22.56 7.16
C GLY A 31 11.03 22.71 8.53
N ASP A 32 9.71 22.93 8.55
CA ASP A 32 8.93 23.19 9.76
C ASP A 32 8.40 21.93 10.44
N PHE A 33 8.45 20.77 9.77
CA PHE A 33 7.96 19.51 10.31
C PHE A 33 8.87 18.33 10.00
N GLU A 34 9.16 17.54 11.03
CA GLU A 34 9.83 16.24 10.91
C GLU A 34 8.80 15.13 11.14
N LEU A 35 8.68 14.23 10.17
CA LEU A 35 7.79 13.07 10.22
C LEU A 35 8.27 12.08 11.30
N PRO A 36 7.46 11.80 12.35
CA PRO A 36 7.85 10.86 13.38
C PRO A 36 8.04 9.45 12.81
N THR A 37 9.16 8.81 13.16
CA THR A 37 9.51 7.46 12.67
C THR A 37 8.56 6.38 13.17
N ASP A 38 7.84 6.64 14.26
CA ASP A 38 6.88 5.74 14.88
C ASP A 38 5.44 5.93 14.38
N LEU A 39 5.17 6.89 13.49
CA LEU A 39 3.83 7.14 12.96
C LEU A 39 3.38 6.02 12.03
N ILE A 40 4.18 5.69 11.02
CA ILE A 40 3.89 4.60 10.07
C ILE A 40 4.84 3.47 10.42
N VAL A 41 4.31 2.31 10.79
CA VAL A 41 5.12 1.16 11.24
C VAL A 41 5.05 -0.03 10.29
N ASP A 42 4.11 0.00 9.35
CA ASP A 42 4.04 -0.95 8.25
C ASP A 42 3.33 -0.33 7.05
N PHE A 43 3.76 -0.68 5.85
CA PHE A 43 3.10 -0.28 4.62
C PHE A 43 3.26 -1.39 3.59
N VAL A 44 2.13 -1.78 3.01
CA VAL A 44 2.06 -2.82 1.99
C VAL A 44 1.26 -2.29 0.83
N LEU A 45 1.89 -2.15 -0.33
CA LEU A 45 1.21 -1.79 -1.57
C LEU A 45 1.59 -2.78 -2.67
N PRO A 46 0.69 -3.71 -3.01
CA PRO A 46 0.82 -4.47 -4.25
C PRO A 46 0.70 -3.51 -5.42
N VAL A 47 1.71 -3.46 -6.27
CA VAL A 47 1.69 -2.72 -7.54
C VAL A 47 1.88 -3.71 -8.67
N ARG A 48 1.15 -3.50 -9.77
CA ARG A 48 1.29 -4.34 -10.96
C ARG A 48 2.73 -4.31 -11.49
N ALA A 49 3.24 -5.47 -11.88
CA ALA A 49 4.46 -5.57 -12.67
C ALA A 49 4.17 -5.13 -14.11
N SER A 50 4.19 -3.82 -14.37
CA SER A 50 4.07 -3.24 -15.71
C SER A 50 5.32 -3.54 -16.55
N THR A 51 5.12 -3.87 -17.83
CA THR A 51 6.22 -4.17 -18.78
C THR A 51 6.81 -2.96 -19.51
N ALA A 52 6.24 -1.76 -19.40
CA ALA A 52 6.85 -0.50 -19.87
C ALA A 52 5.94 0.71 -19.59
N PRO A 53 6.48 1.86 -19.14
CA PRO A 53 7.82 2.00 -18.57
C PRO A 53 7.95 1.16 -17.29
N ALA A 54 9.18 0.74 -17.00
CA ALA A 54 9.48 0.07 -15.75
C ALA A 54 9.17 1.05 -14.61
N LEU A 55 8.30 0.63 -13.70
CA LEU A 55 7.94 1.40 -12.53
C LEU A 55 9.18 1.50 -11.63
N ASP A 56 9.57 2.73 -11.29
CA ASP A 56 10.74 2.99 -10.45
C ASP A 56 10.31 2.98 -8.97
N PRO A 57 10.72 1.98 -8.18
CA PRO A 57 10.34 1.87 -6.78
C PRO A 57 10.85 3.04 -5.92
N THR A 58 11.84 3.81 -6.38
CA THR A 58 12.42 4.91 -5.61
C THR A 58 11.57 6.17 -5.62
N LEU A 59 10.59 6.27 -6.52
CA LEU A 59 9.73 7.45 -6.68
C LEU A 59 8.50 7.41 -5.75
N PHE A 60 8.26 6.30 -5.05
CA PHE A 60 7.19 6.21 -4.05
C PHE A 60 7.57 6.97 -2.79
N HIS A 61 6.71 7.88 -2.37
CA HIS A 61 6.93 8.66 -1.17
C HIS A 61 5.61 9.04 -0.49
N VAL A 62 5.68 9.36 0.80
CA VAL A 62 4.66 10.15 1.48
C VAL A 62 4.69 11.54 0.86
N ALA A 63 3.58 11.99 0.30
CA ALA A 63 3.48 13.30 -0.36
C ALA A 63 3.06 14.39 0.62
N GLN A 64 2.13 14.06 1.51
CA GLN A 64 1.58 15.02 2.45
C GLN A 64 1.09 14.34 3.72
N VAL A 65 1.32 15.01 4.85
CA VAL A 65 0.71 14.70 6.13
C VAL A 65 -0.11 15.91 6.57
N GLY A 66 -1.43 15.77 6.53
CA GLY A 66 -2.39 16.75 7.04
C GLY A 66 -2.80 16.40 8.46
N ILE A 67 -2.62 17.33 9.39
CA ILE A 67 -2.89 17.14 10.81
C ILE A 67 -4.02 18.08 11.22
N PHE A 68 -5.16 17.48 11.53
CA PHE A 68 -6.40 18.17 11.87
C PHE A 68 -6.90 17.70 13.24
N SER A 69 -7.82 18.45 13.83
CA SER A 69 -8.40 18.11 15.14
C SER A 69 -9.11 16.74 15.15
N ALA A 70 -9.67 16.33 14.01
CA ALA A 70 -10.39 15.06 13.87
C ALA A 70 -9.50 13.85 13.53
N GLY A 71 -8.25 14.06 13.11
CA GLY A 71 -7.47 12.99 12.51
C GLY A 71 -6.21 13.46 11.79
N VAL A 72 -5.41 12.48 11.39
CA VAL A 72 -4.27 12.65 10.49
C VAL A 72 -4.66 12.09 9.13
N VAL A 73 -4.38 12.85 8.07
CA VAL A 73 -4.56 12.44 6.69
C VAL A 73 -3.18 12.26 6.08
N ILE A 74 -2.90 11.06 5.56
CA ILE A 74 -1.62 10.76 4.90
C ILE A 74 -1.91 10.51 3.42
N SER A 75 -1.23 11.25 2.56
CA SER A 75 -1.28 11.08 1.11
C SER A 75 0.04 10.51 0.60
N PHE A 76 -0.04 9.60 -0.35
CA PHE A 76 1.11 8.94 -0.99
C PHE A 76 1.16 9.32 -2.46
N ALA A 77 2.37 9.55 -2.97
CA ALA A 77 2.61 9.90 -4.36
C ALA A 77 3.67 9.03 -5.02
N TYR A 78 3.60 9.01 -6.34
CA TYR A 78 4.57 8.43 -7.25
C TYR A 78 4.89 9.49 -8.29
N ASP A 79 6.17 9.88 -8.39
CA ASP A 79 6.62 10.90 -9.36
C ASP A 79 5.76 12.18 -9.31
N GLU A 80 5.62 12.75 -8.11
CA GLU A 80 4.79 13.94 -7.78
C GLU A 80 3.27 13.78 -7.92
N GLU A 81 2.77 12.67 -8.49
CA GLU A 81 1.33 12.41 -8.61
C GLU A 81 0.80 11.64 -7.39
N VAL A 82 -0.15 12.25 -6.67
CA VAL A 82 -0.84 11.59 -5.54
C VAL A 82 -1.69 10.45 -6.05
N PHE A 83 -1.39 9.23 -5.60
CA PHE A 83 -2.14 8.04 -6.00
C PHE A 83 -3.01 7.47 -4.88
N ALA A 84 -2.81 7.84 -3.62
CA ALA A 84 -3.65 7.36 -2.52
C ALA A 84 -3.70 8.34 -1.35
N THR A 85 -4.81 8.32 -0.60
CA THR A 85 -4.99 9.08 0.64
C THR A 85 -5.67 8.19 1.68
N VAL A 86 -5.18 8.25 2.91
CA VAL A 86 -5.74 7.52 4.06
C VAL A 86 -6.07 8.52 5.16
N ASN A 87 -7.25 8.36 5.75
CA ASN A 87 -7.70 9.15 6.90
C ASN A 87 -7.64 8.30 8.18
N ILE A 88 -6.94 8.82 9.18
CA ILE A 88 -6.69 8.17 10.46
C ILE A 88 -7.42 8.99 11.53
N PRO A 89 -8.61 8.55 11.96
CA PRO A 89 -9.38 9.28 12.96
C PRO A 89 -8.68 9.23 14.32
N THR A 90 -8.70 10.33 15.08
CA THR A 90 -8.20 10.33 16.48
C THR A 90 -9.19 9.64 17.42
N VAL A 91 -10.49 9.77 17.15
CA VAL A 91 -11.54 9.14 17.96
C VAL A 91 -11.54 7.63 17.71
N GLY A 92 -11.34 6.85 18.77
CA GLY A 92 -11.29 5.39 18.67
C GLY A 92 -10.01 4.84 18.04
N PHE A 93 -8.98 5.68 17.87
CA PHE A 93 -7.66 5.23 17.42
C PHE A 93 -7.08 4.22 18.41
N ALA A 94 -6.62 3.08 17.91
CA ALA A 94 -5.78 2.14 18.64
C ALA A 94 -4.42 2.05 17.96
N GLN A 95 -3.35 2.10 18.74
CA GLN A 95 -1.99 1.91 18.23
C GLN A 95 -1.89 0.57 17.50
N TYR A 96 -1.16 0.55 16.38
CA TYR A 96 -1.03 -0.59 15.48
C TYR A 96 -2.31 -0.97 14.72
N SER A 97 -3.25 -0.05 14.61
CA SER A 97 -4.40 -0.22 13.70
C SER A 97 -3.96 -0.13 12.25
N THR A 98 -4.49 -1.03 11.43
CA THR A 98 -4.25 -1.08 9.99
C THR A 98 -5.43 -0.48 9.23
N TYR A 99 -5.12 0.41 8.28
CA TYR A 99 -6.08 1.10 7.42
C TYR A 99 -5.88 0.67 5.97
N VAL A 100 -6.97 0.56 5.23
CA VAL A 100 -6.94 0.22 3.81
C VAL A 100 -6.51 1.44 3.00
N VAL A 101 -5.53 1.25 2.12
CA VAL A 101 -5.07 2.24 1.16
C VAL A 101 -5.81 1.97 -0.15
N THR A 102 -6.68 2.90 -0.56
CA THR A 102 -7.37 2.83 -1.84
C THR A 102 -6.67 3.77 -2.82
N CYS A 103 -6.20 3.20 -3.92
CA CYS A 103 -5.43 3.94 -4.92
C CYS A 103 -6.32 4.49 -6.05
N SER A 104 -5.79 5.48 -6.76
CA SER A 104 -6.41 6.16 -7.90
C SER A 104 -5.39 6.35 -9.04
N GLY A 105 -5.87 6.86 -10.18
CA GLY A 105 -5.01 7.18 -11.33
C GLY A 105 -4.35 5.93 -11.91
N ALA A 106 -3.04 6.01 -12.17
CA ALA A 106 -2.26 4.90 -12.73
C ALA A 106 -2.22 3.63 -11.85
N PHE A 107 -2.61 3.76 -10.57
CA PHE A 107 -2.61 2.70 -9.56
C PHE A 107 -4.02 2.31 -9.12
N SER A 108 -5.08 2.68 -9.87
CA SER A 108 -6.47 2.41 -9.48
C SER A 108 -6.81 0.92 -9.30
N ASP A 109 -5.98 0.03 -9.84
CA ASP A 109 -6.06 -1.43 -9.70
C ASP A 109 -5.35 -1.97 -8.46
N SER A 110 -4.59 -1.13 -7.76
CA SER A 110 -3.79 -1.48 -6.60
C SER A 110 -4.57 -1.20 -5.30
N ARG A 111 -4.47 -2.13 -4.34
CA ARG A 111 -5.06 -1.96 -3.01
C ARG A 111 -4.08 -2.42 -1.96
N GLY A 112 -3.77 -1.52 -1.02
CA GLY A 112 -2.76 -1.75 0.00
C GLY A 112 -3.28 -1.55 1.42
N TRP A 113 -2.34 -1.57 2.36
CA TRP A 113 -2.58 -1.35 3.77
C TRP A 113 -1.47 -0.52 4.38
N VAL A 114 -1.84 0.32 5.34
CA VAL A 114 -0.90 1.08 6.16
C VAL A 114 -1.22 0.82 7.63
N THR A 115 -0.20 0.51 8.42
CA THR A 115 -0.34 0.32 9.86
C THR A 115 0.23 1.51 10.58
N ILE A 116 -0.59 2.12 11.43
CA ILE A 116 -0.23 3.34 12.16
C ILE A 116 0.22 2.96 13.56
N GLY A 117 1.41 3.42 13.94
CA GLY A 117 1.96 3.26 15.28
C GLY A 117 1.45 4.36 16.20
N ASN A 118 2.36 5.21 16.67
CA ASN A 118 2.05 6.26 17.62
C ASN A 118 1.71 7.56 16.90
N ILE A 119 0.49 8.07 17.14
CA ILE A 119 -0.01 9.30 16.54
C ILE A 119 0.24 10.55 17.43
N VAL A 120 0.60 10.36 18.70
CA VAL A 120 0.66 11.45 19.69
C VAL A 120 1.69 12.51 19.31
N ASN A 121 2.88 12.11 18.88
CA ASN A 121 3.94 13.04 18.48
C ASN A 121 3.55 13.85 17.24
N THR A 122 2.85 13.22 16.29
CA THR A 122 2.33 13.88 15.10
C THR A 122 1.29 14.95 15.47
N LEU A 123 0.40 14.66 16.43
CA LEU A 123 -0.65 15.59 16.87
C LEU A 123 -0.13 16.82 17.65
N LEU A 124 1.17 16.91 17.94
CA LEU A 124 1.77 18.11 18.52
C LEU A 124 1.86 19.27 17.52
N SER A 125 1.78 18.96 16.22
CA SER A 125 1.76 19.92 15.12
C SER A 125 0.36 20.02 14.51
N ALA A 126 0.06 21.13 13.84
CA ALA A 126 -1.19 21.32 13.11
C ALA A 126 -0.90 21.99 11.76
N GLY A 127 -1.57 21.53 10.71
CA GLY A 127 -1.33 22.03 9.35
C GLY A 127 -1.21 20.91 8.33
N ALA A 128 -0.77 21.26 7.12
CA ALA A 128 -0.48 20.31 6.06
C ALA A 128 0.99 20.45 5.68
N PHE A 129 1.73 19.35 5.82
CA PHE A 129 3.17 19.29 5.58
C PHE A 129 3.42 18.46 4.33
N THR A 130 4.17 19.00 3.39
CA THR A 130 4.42 18.39 2.08
C THR A 130 5.85 17.91 2.01
N PHE A 131 6.06 16.73 1.43
CA PHE A 131 7.36 16.10 1.29
C PHE A 131 7.63 15.84 -0.19
N ASP A 132 8.89 15.91 -0.58
CA ASP A 132 9.37 15.42 -1.87
C ASP A 132 9.82 13.95 -1.75
N ALA A 133 10.30 13.39 -2.86
CA ALA A 133 10.79 12.03 -2.92
C ALA A 133 12.04 11.76 -2.06
N ASP A 134 12.76 12.78 -1.61
CA ASP A 134 13.92 12.64 -0.73
C ASP A 134 13.51 12.74 0.76
N GLY A 135 12.49 13.55 1.07
CA GLY A 135 11.94 13.70 2.41
C GLY A 135 11.05 12.55 2.84
N GLY A 136 10.21 12.04 1.95
CA GLY A 136 9.15 11.08 2.26
C GLY A 136 9.33 9.67 1.67
N ARG A 137 10.50 9.33 1.15
CA ARG A 137 10.72 8.08 0.38
C ARG A 137 10.26 6.83 1.12
N LEU A 138 9.55 5.94 0.43
CA LEU A 138 9.15 4.64 0.94
C LEU A 138 10.15 3.55 0.57
N HIS A 139 10.35 2.59 1.46
CA HIS A 139 11.14 1.40 1.18
C HIS A 139 10.31 0.41 0.34
N PRO A 140 10.81 -0.07 -0.80
CA PRO A 140 10.03 -0.92 -1.73
C PRO A 140 9.88 -2.38 -1.29
N MET A 141 10.05 -2.73 -0.01
CA MET A 141 10.22 -4.14 0.38
C MET A 141 8.95 -4.96 0.62
N THR A 142 7.77 -4.45 0.28
CA THR A 142 6.52 -5.18 0.51
C THR A 142 5.85 -5.57 -0.82
N ILE A 143 6.67 -6.12 -1.71
CA ILE A 143 6.24 -6.74 -2.97
C ILE A 143 5.63 -8.10 -2.65
N ARG A 144 4.30 -8.19 -2.67
CA ARG A 144 3.60 -9.48 -2.75
C ARG A 144 3.35 -9.75 -4.23
N PRO A 145 3.87 -10.86 -4.80
CA PRO A 145 3.63 -11.18 -6.21
C PRO A 145 2.15 -11.37 -6.44
N ASP A 146 1.56 -10.48 -7.24
CA ASP A 146 0.22 -10.61 -7.77
C ASP A 146 0.24 -11.47 -9.05
N LEU A 147 -0.87 -12.11 -9.38
CA LEU A 147 -0.98 -12.95 -10.58
C LEU A 147 -0.78 -12.07 -11.82
N ARG A 148 0.41 -12.18 -12.42
CA ARG A 148 0.76 -11.51 -13.67
C ARG A 148 -0.36 -11.73 -14.70
N ALA A 149 -0.89 -10.62 -15.21
CA ALA A 149 -1.91 -10.54 -16.26
C ALA A 149 -3.39 -10.76 -15.87
N VAL A 150 -3.74 -10.89 -14.58
CA VAL A 150 -5.15 -10.85 -14.15
C VAL A 150 -5.37 -9.69 -13.20
N THR A 151 -5.73 -8.54 -13.76
CA THR A 151 -5.92 -7.29 -13.00
C THR A 151 -7.40 -6.96 -12.78
N SER A 152 -8.25 -7.42 -13.70
CA SER A 152 -9.70 -7.27 -13.64
C SER A 152 -10.35 -8.28 -14.59
N LEU A 153 -11.64 -8.53 -14.40
CA LEU A 153 -12.48 -9.27 -15.35
C LEU A 153 -13.50 -8.31 -15.97
N ILE A 154 -13.57 -8.31 -17.30
CA ILE A 154 -14.61 -7.61 -18.06
C ILE A 154 -15.50 -8.69 -18.69
N VAL A 155 -16.81 -8.55 -18.51
CA VAL A 155 -17.81 -9.40 -19.17
C VAL A 155 -18.23 -8.71 -20.45
N VAL A 156 -18.16 -9.43 -21.57
CA VAL A 156 -18.61 -8.94 -22.88
C VAL A 156 -19.81 -9.77 -23.32
N ASP A 157 -20.93 -9.11 -23.61
CA ASP A 157 -22.12 -9.72 -24.16
C ASP A 157 -22.63 -8.98 -25.40
N ALA A 158 -23.82 -9.33 -25.89
CA ALA A 158 -24.42 -8.68 -27.06
C ALA A 158 -24.86 -7.22 -26.81
N ALA A 159 -24.96 -6.80 -25.55
CA ALA A 159 -25.32 -5.45 -25.13
C ALA A 159 -24.10 -4.56 -24.87
N GLY A 160 -22.91 -5.14 -24.69
CA GLY A 160 -21.64 -4.42 -24.65
C GLY A 160 -20.64 -4.99 -23.65
N GLU A 161 -19.67 -4.16 -23.27
CA GLU A 161 -18.66 -4.48 -22.26
C GLU A 161 -19.10 -3.96 -20.88
N SER A 162 -18.87 -4.76 -19.83
CA SER A 162 -19.05 -4.33 -18.45
C SER A 162 -17.94 -3.36 -18.02
N GLN A 163 -18.15 -2.67 -16.89
CA GLN A 163 -17.02 -2.06 -16.20
C GLN A 163 -16.06 -3.13 -15.66
N PRO A 164 -14.75 -2.83 -15.54
CA PRO A 164 -13.78 -3.75 -14.97
C PRO A 164 -14.16 -4.16 -13.54
N ALA A 165 -14.37 -5.46 -13.30
CA ALA A 165 -14.60 -6.00 -11.96
C ALA A 165 -13.26 -6.33 -11.29
N THR A 166 -13.10 -5.93 -10.02
CA THR A 166 -11.91 -6.18 -9.19
C THR A 166 -12.31 -6.74 -7.82
N GLY A 167 -11.41 -7.47 -7.15
CA GLY A 167 -11.67 -8.11 -5.86
C GLY A 167 -12.24 -9.52 -5.98
N ASP A 168 -13.07 -9.92 -5.00
CA ASP A 168 -13.75 -11.22 -5.01
C ASP A 168 -14.86 -11.22 -6.07
N ILE A 169 -14.72 -12.08 -7.08
CA ILE A 169 -15.65 -12.15 -8.20
C ILE A 169 -16.36 -13.51 -8.18
N GLU A 170 -17.69 -13.45 -8.04
CA GLU A 170 -18.55 -14.62 -8.06
C GLU A 170 -19.22 -14.76 -9.43
N PHE A 171 -19.01 -15.89 -10.11
CA PHE A 171 -19.71 -16.22 -11.34
C PHE A 171 -21.00 -16.97 -11.03
N VAL A 172 -22.14 -16.33 -11.25
CA VAL A 172 -23.46 -16.94 -11.09
C VAL A 172 -23.96 -17.47 -12.44
N ALA A 173 -24.20 -18.78 -12.52
CA ALA A 173 -24.71 -19.40 -13.74
C ALA A 173 -26.20 -19.02 -13.97
N GLY A 174 -26.48 -18.33 -15.07
CA GLY A 174 -27.86 -18.07 -15.53
C GLY A 174 -28.52 -19.30 -16.16
N THR A 175 -29.80 -19.21 -16.51
CA THR A 175 -30.65 -20.32 -16.99
C THR A 175 -30.07 -21.11 -18.18
N ASN A 176 -29.28 -20.47 -19.03
CA ASN A 176 -28.67 -21.08 -20.23
C ASN A 176 -27.13 -21.06 -20.20
N CYS A 177 -26.51 -20.87 -19.04
CA CYS A 177 -25.06 -20.89 -18.90
C CYS A 177 -24.63 -22.05 -18.01
N LYS A 178 -23.59 -22.80 -18.41
CA LYS A 178 -23.01 -23.86 -17.61
C LYS A 178 -21.54 -23.56 -17.34
N LEU A 179 -21.21 -23.32 -16.08
CA LEU A 179 -19.84 -23.15 -15.63
C LEU A 179 -19.29 -24.51 -15.19
N LYS A 180 -18.09 -24.86 -15.64
CA LYS A 180 -17.39 -26.08 -15.24
C LYS A 180 -16.03 -25.70 -14.66
N VAL A 181 -15.77 -26.14 -13.43
CA VAL A 181 -14.45 -26.05 -12.82
C VAL A 181 -13.73 -27.37 -13.04
N GLU A 182 -12.59 -27.34 -13.72
CA GLU A 182 -11.69 -28.49 -13.85
C GLU A 182 -10.38 -28.17 -13.13
N LYS A 183 -9.99 -29.03 -12.17
CA LYS A 183 -8.65 -29.01 -11.60
C LYS A 183 -7.75 -29.84 -12.53
N LYS A 184 -6.74 -29.22 -13.13
CA LYS A 184 -5.61 -29.96 -13.69
C LYS A 184 -4.63 -30.23 -12.56
N GLU A 185 -4.29 -31.50 -12.35
CA GLU A 185 -3.22 -31.87 -11.43
C GLU A 185 -1.88 -31.32 -11.93
N ASP A 186 -1.04 -30.92 -10.98
CA ASP A 186 0.23 -30.22 -11.21
C ASP A 186 1.16 -31.02 -12.14
N PHE A 187 1.84 -30.29 -13.03
CA PHE A 187 2.97 -30.83 -13.79
C PHE A 187 4.09 -31.22 -12.80
N VAL A 188 4.24 -32.51 -12.52
CA VAL A 188 5.47 -33.04 -11.95
C VAL A 188 6.54 -32.94 -13.03
N ALA A 189 7.42 -31.96 -12.92
CA ALA A 189 8.61 -31.88 -13.76
C ALA A 189 9.55 -33.05 -13.41
N GLU A 190 9.46 -34.14 -14.16
CA GLU A 190 10.43 -35.22 -14.09
C GLU A 190 11.80 -34.71 -14.59
N GLY A 191 12.76 -34.76 -13.66
CA GLY A 191 14.20 -34.94 -13.83
C GLY A 191 14.89 -34.55 -15.14
N ARG A 192 15.83 -33.60 -15.02
CA ARG A 192 17.10 -33.68 -15.74
C ARG A 192 18.26 -33.28 -14.84
N LEU A 193 18.89 -34.30 -14.24
CA LEU A 193 20.28 -34.23 -13.84
C LEU A 193 21.12 -34.34 -15.11
N TYR A 194 21.87 -33.29 -15.44
CA TYR A 194 23.23 -33.34 -15.99
C TYR A 194 23.96 -32.07 -15.58
#